data_AF-A0A7K9YCI8-F1
#
_entry.id   AF-A0A7K9YCI8-F1
#
_cell.length_a   1.000
_cell.length_b   1.000
_cell.length_c   1.000
_cell.angle_alpha   90.00
_cell.angle_beta   90.00
_cell.angle_gamma   90.00
#
_symmetry.space_group_name_H-M   'P 1'
#
loop_
_entity.id
_entity.type
_entity.pdbx_description
1 polymer ?
#
loop_
_entity_poly.entity_id
_entity_poly.type
_entity_poly.pdbx_seq_one_letter_code
_entity_poly.pdbx_strand_id
1 'polypeptide(L)'
;WDEAKAFYDKLAPKKKPKSPKPENAITIAVSSRALFRMEEEQRIYNEQGVEAYVKYQLDHENEPFLPGAAFPFVKALEAVNMKLRELYPDSEELFDIVLMTNNHAQVGVRLINSINHYDLFIERFCMTGGNSPIGYLKAYHTNLYLSSDAEKVSGAIEEGIAAATIFSPSKDLEVSEKQLRVAFDGDAVLFSDESEQIVKAHGLDMFFEHEKAHENNPLAQGPLKGFLEALGKLQKKFYSKGLRMECPIRTYLVTARSAASSGARALKTLRSWGLETDEALFLAGAPKGPLLKKIRPHIFFDDQMFHVEGAKEMGTVAAHVPYGVAQKHKRPLQEKQPQNSK
;
A
#
# COMPACT_ATOMS: atom_id res chain seq x y z
N TRP A 1 26.13 17.39 17.78
CA TRP A 1 24.96 16.95 16.98
C TRP A 1 23.96 18.07 16.79
N ASP A 2 23.49 18.75 17.85
CA ASP A 2 22.50 19.83 17.70
C ASP A 2 22.99 21.04 16.90
N GLU A 3 24.26 21.42 17.02
CA GLU A 3 24.86 22.47 16.19
C GLU A 3 24.95 22.09 14.71
N ALA A 4 25.27 20.83 14.42
CA ALA A 4 25.28 20.30 13.05
C ALA A 4 23.85 20.26 12.48
N LYS A 5 22.86 19.83 13.28
CA LYS A 5 21.43 19.84 12.91
C LYS A 5 20.95 21.26 12.56
N ALA A 6 21.23 22.24 13.43
CA ALA A 6 20.87 23.64 13.20
C ALA A 6 21.57 24.25 11.97
N PHE A 7 22.79 23.81 11.65
CA PHE A 7 23.51 24.22 10.45
C PHE A 7 22.86 23.66 9.17
N TYR A 8 22.53 22.37 9.14
CA TYR A 8 21.86 21.76 7.98
C TYR A 8 20.42 22.27 7.79
N ASP A 9 19.69 22.54 8.87
CA ASP A 9 18.34 23.15 8.80
C ASP A 9 18.35 24.53 8.12
N LYS A 10 19.45 25.30 8.26
CA LYS A 10 19.65 26.60 7.59
C LYS A 10 19.98 26.47 6.10
N LEU A 11 20.50 25.31 5.67
CA LEU A 11 20.82 25.02 4.26
C LEU A 11 19.62 24.49 3.46
N ALA A 12 18.50 24.18 4.14
CA ALA A 12 17.32 23.64 3.49
C ALA A 12 16.78 24.60 2.40
N PRO A 13 16.46 24.09 1.19
CA PRO A 13 16.02 24.92 0.08
C PRO A 13 14.75 25.70 0.45
N LYS A 14 14.76 27.02 0.24
CA LYS A 14 13.62 27.90 0.56
C LYS A 14 12.48 27.83 -0.45
N LYS A 15 12.72 27.26 -1.65
CA LYS A 15 11.76 27.21 -2.76
C LYS A 15 11.09 25.85 -2.96
N LYS A 16 11.70 24.76 -2.48
CA LYS A 16 11.11 23.41 -2.56
C LYS A 16 10.46 23.05 -1.22
N PRO A 17 9.36 22.26 -1.21
CA PRO A 17 8.78 21.76 0.03
C PRO A 17 9.84 20.97 0.80
N LYS A 18 9.91 21.14 2.14
CA LYS A 18 10.82 20.35 2.97
C LYS A 18 10.25 18.96 3.21
N SER A 19 11.02 17.91 2.97
CA SER A 19 10.62 16.55 3.35
C SER A 19 10.40 16.46 4.87
N PRO A 20 9.36 15.72 5.33
CA PRO A 20 9.18 15.50 6.76
C PRO A 20 10.34 14.68 7.33
N LYS A 21 10.59 14.81 8.64
CA LYS A 21 11.56 13.92 9.30
C LYS A 21 11.01 12.49 9.32
N PRO A 22 11.84 11.45 9.06
CA PRO A 22 11.37 10.07 8.98
C PRO A 22 10.59 9.59 10.21
N GLU A 23 10.97 10.03 11.41
CA GLU A 23 10.32 9.66 12.68
C GLU A 23 8.88 10.18 12.83
N ASN A 24 8.51 11.24 12.10
CA ASN A 24 7.20 11.90 12.18
C ASN A 24 6.33 11.63 10.94
N ALA A 25 6.94 11.12 9.87
CA ALA A 25 6.29 10.91 8.60
C ALA A 25 5.47 9.62 8.56
N ILE A 26 4.52 9.56 7.63
CA ILE A 26 3.86 8.33 7.22
C ILE A 26 4.59 7.83 5.98
N THR A 27 5.52 6.90 6.18
CA THR A 27 6.41 6.40 5.12
C THR A 27 5.69 5.40 4.22
N ILE A 28 5.57 5.74 2.94
CA ILE A 28 5.04 4.89 1.87
C ILE A 28 6.20 4.47 0.98
N ALA A 29 6.61 3.21 1.08
CA ALA A 29 7.62 2.65 0.22
C ALA A 29 6.97 2.07 -1.04
N VAL A 30 7.46 2.46 -2.22
CA VAL A 30 6.92 1.98 -3.51
C VAL A 30 8.06 1.41 -4.33
N SER A 31 7.87 0.24 -4.94
CA SER A 31 8.89 -0.30 -5.84
C SER A 31 8.92 0.43 -7.19
N SER A 32 10.09 0.48 -7.84
CA SER A 32 10.25 1.10 -9.16
C SER A 32 9.22 0.59 -10.17
N ARG A 33 9.02 -0.73 -10.23
CA ARG A 33 8.03 -1.40 -11.09
C ARG A 33 6.57 -1.19 -10.69
N ALA A 34 6.31 -0.79 -9.45
CA ALA A 34 4.96 -0.38 -9.04
C ALA A 34 4.68 1.06 -9.46
N LEU A 35 5.67 1.95 -9.33
CA LEU A 35 5.54 3.36 -9.69
C LEU A 35 5.56 3.60 -11.19
N PHE A 36 6.37 2.85 -11.92
CA PHE A 36 6.61 3.00 -13.35
C PHE A 36 6.42 1.69 -14.10
N ARG A 37 5.94 1.78 -15.35
CA ARG A 37 5.88 0.65 -16.28
C ARG A 37 7.29 0.33 -16.76
N MET A 38 7.76 -0.86 -16.40
CA MET A 38 9.12 -1.34 -16.67
C MET A 38 9.10 -2.79 -17.19
N GLU A 39 8.03 -3.20 -17.87
CA GLU A 39 7.84 -4.56 -18.34
C GLU A 39 8.90 -4.98 -19.37
N GLU A 40 9.28 -4.05 -20.26
CA GLU A 40 10.31 -4.30 -21.27
C GLU A 40 11.68 -4.49 -20.62
N GLU A 41 12.02 -3.62 -19.67
CA GLU A 41 13.27 -3.67 -18.95
C GLU A 41 13.36 -4.94 -18.09
N GLN A 42 12.24 -5.35 -17.49
CA GLN A 42 12.18 -6.63 -16.77
C GLN A 42 12.37 -7.82 -17.72
N ARG A 43 11.79 -7.77 -18.93
CA ARG A 43 11.98 -8.81 -19.94
C ARG A 43 13.45 -8.94 -20.33
N ILE A 44 14.12 -7.83 -20.62
CA ILE A 44 15.55 -7.80 -20.93
C ILE A 44 16.37 -8.38 -19.78
N TYR A 45 16.09 -8.00 -18.53
CA TYR A 45 16.79 -8.55 -17.37
C TYR A 45 16.63 -10.08 -17.25
N ASN A 46 15.41 -10.57 -17.43
CA ASN A 46 15.10 -12.00 -17.28
C ASN A 46 15.68 -12.85 -18.42
N GLU A 47 15.63 -12.35 -19.66
CA GLU A 47 16.02 -13.11 -20.85
C GLU A 47 17.50 -12.95 -21.22
N GLN A 48 18.07 -11.77 -20.98
CA GLN A 48 19.41 -11.38 -21.46
C GLN A 48 20.40 -11.07 -20.33
N GLY A 49 19.95 -11.04 -19.07
CA GLY A 49 20.80 -10.83 -17.91
C GLY A 49 21.05 -9.36 -17.56
N VAL A 50 21.86 -9.16 -16.51
CA VAL A 50 22.07 -7.86 -15.87
C VAL A 50 22.85 -6.88 -16.75
N GLU A 51 23.82 -7.35 -17.54
CA GLU A 51 24.66 -6.50 -18.39
C GLU A 51 23.85 -5.87 -19.53
N ALA A 52 23.01 -6.66 -20.20
CA ALA A 52 22.11 -6.17 -21.25
C ALA A 52 21.09 -5.18 -20.69
N TYR A 53 20.53 -5.48 -19.52
CA TYR A 53 19.63 -4.59 -18.79
C TYR A 53 20.29 -3.25 -18.45
N VAL A 54 21.50 -3.26 -17.88
CA VAL A 54 22.22 -2.04 -17.52
C VAL A 54 22.51 -1.20 -18.76
N LYS A 55 22.99 -1.83 -19.85
CA LYS A 55 23.23 -1.13 -21.11
C LYS A 55 21.96 -0.47 -21.64
N TYR A 56 20.85 -1.21 -21.68
CA TYR A 56 19.57 -0.67 -22.14
C TYR A 56 19.13 0.54 -21.31
N GLN A 57 19.27 0.48 -19.98
CA GLN A 57 18.93 1.59 -19.09
C GLN A 57 19.78 2.84 -19.32
N LEU A 58 21.06 2.66 -19.65
CA LEU A 58 21.97 3.78 -19.97
C LEU A 58 21.64 4.39 -21.33
N ASP A 59 21.41 3.56 -22.34
CA ASP A 59 21.08 4.01 -23.70
C ASP A 59 19.77 4.83 -23.74
N HIS A 60 18.84 4.57 -22.80
CA HIS A 60 17.55 5.23 -22.68
C HIS A 60 17.46 6.14 -21.43
N GLU A 61 18.58 6.58 -20.86
CA GLU A 61 18.60 7.26 -19.55
C GLU A 61 17.74 8.54 -19.48
N ASN A 62 17.55 9.21 -20.62
CA ASN A 62 16.79 10.45 -20.75
C ASN A 62 15.34 10.23 -21.21
N GLU A 63 14.94 8.98 -21.43
CA GLU A 63 13.58 8.62 -21.81
C GLU A 63 12.79 8.25 -20.55
N PRO A 64 11.83 9.09 -20.11
CA PRO A 64 11.08 8.83 -18.89
C PRO A 64 10.21 7.57 -19.03
N PHE A 65 10.13 6.78 -17.96
CA PHE A 65 9.23 5.63 -17.92
C PHE A 65 7.76 6.06 -17.94
N LEU A 66 6.89 5.24 -18.52
CA LEU A 66 5.45 5.50 -18.44
C LEU A 66 4.92 5.29 -17.00
N PRO A 67 3.86 6.00 -16.59
CA PRO A 67 3.23 5.83 -15.28
C PRO A 67 2.72 4.41 -15.01
N GLY A 68 3.12 3.84 -13.88
CA GLY A 68 2.71 2.52 -13.39
C GLY A 68 1.44 2.53 -12.53
N ALA A 69 1.07 1.36 -12.00
CA ALA A 69 -0.16 1.17 -11.23
C ALA A 69 -0.25 2.04 -9.96
N ALA A 70 0.89 2.26 -9.27
CA ALA A 70 0.93 3.06 -8.04
C ALA A 70 0.99 4.57 -8.31
N PHE A 71 1.18 4.99 -9.56
CA PHE A 71 1.43 6.39 -9.90
C PHE A 71 0.27 7.32 -9.52
N PRO A 72 -1.01 7.02 -9.84
CA PRO A 72 -2.12 7.88 -9.43
C PRO A 72 -2.25 7.97 -7.90
N PHE A 73 -1.97 6.86 -7.20
CA PHE A 73 -1.97 6.83 -5.73
C PHE A 73 -0.89 7.77 -5.15
N VAL A 74 0.34 7.75 -5.68
CA VAL A 74 1.41 8.67 -5.27
C VAL A 74 1.03 10.13 -5.51
N LYS A 75 0.47 10.48 -6.68
CA LYS A 75 -0.03 11.85 -6.94
C LYS A 75 -1.12 12.27 -5.95
N ALA A 76 -2.01 11.36 -5.57
CA ALA A 76 -3.05 11.65 -4.58
C ALA A 76 -2.47 11.87 -3.17
N LEU A 77 -1.43 11.13 -2.77
CA LEU A 77 -0.71 11.38 -1.51
C LEU A 77 -0.05 12.76 -1.51
N GLU A 78 0.57 13.17 -2.61
CA GLU A 78 1.16 14.50 -2.77
C GLU A 78 0.10 15.61 -2.68
N ALA A 79 -1.06 15.43 -3.32
CA ALA A 79 -2.17 16.37 -3.25
C ALA A 79 -2.71 16.53 -1.81
N VAL A 80 -2.75 15.45 -1.03
CA VAL A 80 -3.07 15.50 0.40
C VAL A 80 -1.99 16.27 1.17
N ASN A 81 -0.71 16.00 0.90
CA ASN A 81 0.41 16.70 1.52
C ASN A 81 0.37 18.21 1.26
N MET A 82 0.01 18.64 0.04
CA MET A 82 -0.13 20.06 -0.30
C MET A 82 -1.17 20.73 0.61
N LYS A 83 -2.38 20.15 0.72
CA LYS A 83 -3.43 20.66 1.60
C LYS A 83 -3.04 20.64 3.08
N LEU A 84 -2.31 19.62 3.53
CA LEU A 84 -1.81 19.58 4.90
C LEU A 84 -0.82 20.71 5.17
N ARG A 85 0.07 21.04 4.23
CA ARG A 85 1.03 22.14 4.38
C ARG A 85 0.35 23.50 4.37
N GLU A 86 -0.72 23.68 3.60
CA GLU A 86 -1.52 24.91 3.63
C GLU A 86 -2.15 25.14 5.01
N LEU A 87 -2.69 24.07 5.61
CA LEU A 87 -3.37 24.12 6.91
C LEU A 87 -2.41 24.10 8.12
N TYR A 88 -1.26 23.45 7.96
CA TYR A 88 -0.26 23.20 8.99
C TYR A 88 1.17 23.35 8.43
N PRO A 89 1.65 24.57 8.16
CA PRO A 89 2.94 24.81 7.49
C PRO A 89 4.15 24.19 8.19
N ASP A 90 4.13 24.13 9.53
CA ASP A 90 5.23 23.62 10.36
C ASP A 90 5.11 22.13 10.70
N SER A 91 4.03 21.48 10.25
CA SER A 91 3.78 20.07 10.56
C SER A 91 4.65 19.13 9.71
N GLU A 92 5.32 18.20 10.37
CA GLU A 92 6.05 17.11 9.72
C GLU A 92 5.22 15.83 9.56
N GLU A 93 3.98 15.79 10.07
CA GLU A 93 3.07 14.64 9.89
C GLU A 93 2.45 14.66 8.48
N LEU A 94 3.23 14.18 7.52
CA LEU A 94 2.95 14.12 6.10
C LEU A 94 3.29 12.73 5.56
N PHE A 95 2.82 12.42 4.35
CA PHE A 95 3.33 11.25 3.64
C PHE A 95 4.77 11.49 3.19
N ASP A 96 5.63 10.51 3.40
CA ASP A 96 6.98 10.47 2.84
C ASP A 96 7.08 9.29 1.89
N ILE A 97 7.31 9.58 0.61
CA ILE A 97 7.37 8.56 -0.43
C ILE A 97 8.83 8.16 -0.61
N VAL A 98 9.11 6.87 -0.45
CA VAL A 98 10.44 6.30 -0.64
C VAL A 98 10.40 5.33 -1.82
N LEU A 99 11.21 5.57 -2.85
CA LEU A 99 11.35 4.56 -3.90
C LEU A 99 12.31 3.47 -3.47
N MET A 100 11.86 2.22 -3.61
CA MET A 100 12.66 1.03 -3.40
C MET A 100 12.93 0.35 -4.74
N THR A 101 14.20 0.09 -5.06
CA THR A 101 14.54 -0.68 -6.25
C THR A 101 15.62 -1.70 -5.95
N ASN A 102 15.49 -2.86 -6.59
CA ASN A 102 16.50 -3.91 -6.56
C ASN A 102 17.59 -3.69 -7.60
N ASN A 103 17.45 -2.66 -8.43
CA ASN A 103 18.37 -2.45 -9.53
C ASN A 103 19.73 -1.93 -9.04
N HIS A 104 20.74 -2.13 -9.87
CA HIS A 104 22.08 -1.60 -9.64
C HIS A 104 22.09 -0.06 -9.65
N ALA A 105 22.96 0.57 -8.86
CA ALA A 105 22.99 2.04 -8.72
C ALA A 105 23.18 2.78 -10.06
N GLN A 106 23.88 2.15 -11.02
CA GLN A 106 24.14 2.72 -12.34
C GLN A 106 22.88 3.02 -13.15
N VAL A 107 21.76 2.32 -12.91
CA VAL A 107 20.50 2.55 -13.65
C VAL A 107 19.58 3.54 -12.94
N GLY A 108 20.02 4.14 -11.83
CA GLY A 108 19.23 5.04 -11.01
C GLY A 108 18.90 6.36 -11.71
N VAL A 109 19.75 6.79 -12.65
CA VAL A 109 19.60 8.08 -13.35
C VAL A 109 18.28 8.15 -14.11
N ARG A 110 17.91 7.09 -14.85
CA ARG A 110 16.63 7.06 -15.59
C ARG A 110 15.41 7.16 -14.66
N LEU A 111 15.47 6.54 -13.48
CA LEU A 111 14.43 6.66 -12.46
C LEU A 111 14.32 8.09 -11.92
N ILE A 112 15.46 8.73 -11.63
CA ILE A 112 15.51 10.14 -11.19
C ILE A 112 14.97 11.07 -12.28
N ASN A 113 15.38 10.86 -13.53
CA ASN A 113 14.88 11.61 -14.68
C ASN A 113 13.37 11.45 -14.86
N SER A 114 12.83 10.24 -14.66
CA SER A 114 11.39 10.00 -14.69
C SER A 114 10.65 10.73 -13.57
N ILE A 115 11.19 10.72 -12.35
CA ILE A 115 10.62 11.45 -11.20
C ILE A 115 10.58 12.95 -11.47
N ASN A 116 11.68 13.50 -11.98
CA ASN A 116 11.77 14.91 -12.34
C ASN A 116 10.83 15.26 -13.51
N HIS A 117 10.72 14.39 -14.51
CA HIS A 117 9.83 14.59 -15.66
C HIS A 117 8.36 14.71 -15.24
N TYR A 118 7.93 13.97 -14.21
CA TYR A 118 6.56 14.00 -13.68
C TYR A 118 6.36 14.92 -12.47
N ASP A 119 7.38 15.70 -12.11
CA ASP A 119 7.38 16.56 -10.91
C ASP A 119 6.93 15.81 -9.65
N LEU A 120 7.39 14.57 -9.47
CA LEU A 120 7.13 13.79 -8.27
C LEU A 120 8.04 14.26 -7.12
N PHE A 121 7.46 14.49 -5.96
CA PHE A 121 8.18 14.86 -4.74
C PHE A 121 8.68 13.59 -4.02
N ILE A 122 9.72 12.97 -4.59
CA ILE A 122 10.37 11.77 -4.04
C ILE A 122 11.85 12.09 -3.86
N GLU A 123 12.23 12.44 -2.64
CA GLU A 123 13.61 12.84 -2.29
C GLU A 123 14.43 11.66 -1.70
N ARG A 124 13.78 10.53 -1.40
CA ARG A 124 14.41 9.37 -0.77
C ARG A 124 14.34 8.14 -1.68
N PHE A 125 15.52 7.60 -1.97
CA PHE A 125 15.71 6.42 -2.82
C PHE A 125 16.54 5.37 -2.08
N CYS A 126 16.20 4.10 -2.30
CA CYS A 126 17.03 2.97 -1.91
C CYS A 126 17.21 2.04 -3.10
N MET A 127 18.46 1.82 -3.46
CA MET A 127 18.86 0.89 -4.51
C MET A 127 19.64 -0.25 -3.84
N THR A 128 19.04 -1.44 -3.78
CA THR A 128 19.61 -2.54 -2.98
C THR A 128 20.61 -3.40 -3.74
N GLY A 129 20.79 -3.17 -5.05
CA GLY A 129 21.75 -3.91 -5.88
C GLY A 129 21.50 -5.42 -5.87
N GLY A 130 20.24 -5.83 -5.92
CA GLY A 130 19.80 -7.23 -5.88
C GLY A 130 19.42 -7.74 -4.49
N ASN A 131 19.85 -7.08 -3.41
CA ASN A 131 19.54 -7.52 -2.05
C ASN A 131 18.06 -7.31 -1.67
N SER A 132 17.60 -8.03 -0.64
CA SER A 132 16.25 -7.87 -0.10
C SER A 132 16.01 -6.44 0.41
N PRO A 133 14.86 -5.80 0.10
CA PRO A 133 14.54 -4.46 0.58
C PRO A 133 14.11 -4.43 2.06
N ILE A 134 13.80 -5.59 2.65
CA ILE A 134 13.12 -5.71 3.95
C ILE A 134 13.86 -4.98 5.08
N GLY A 135 15.18 -5.15 5.20
CA GLY A 135 15.97 -4.48 6.24
C GLY A 135 15.88 -2.95 6.14
N TYR A 136 15.87 -2.42 4.91
CA TYR A 136 15.71 -1.00 4.66
C TYR A 136 14.28 -0.53 4.93
N LEU A 137 13.26 -1.32 4.57
CA LEU A 137 11.86 -1.01 4.87
C LEU A 137 11.64 -0.82 6.39
N LYS A 138 12.25 -1.68 7.22
CA LYS A 138 12.25 -1.54 8.68
C LYS A 138 12.97 -0.29 9.15
N ALA A 139 14.19 -0.04 8.64
CA ALA A 139 14.98 1.13 9.01
C ALA A 139 14.30 2.46 8.63
N TYR A 140 13.45 2.44 7.61
CA TYR A 140 12.64 3.59 7.19
C TYR A 140 11.31 3.73 7.92
N HIS A 141 11.01 2.85 8.89
CA HIS A 141 9.73 2.82 9.61
C HIS A 141 8.54 2.80 8.64
N THR A 142 8.62 1.96 7.61
CA THR A 142 7.62 1.89 6.53
C THR A 142 6.23 1.57 7.06
N ASN A 143 5.25 2.44 6.78
CA ASN A 143 3.85 2.23 7.13
C ASN A 143 3.10 1.41 6.08
N LEU A 144 3.54 1.47 4.81
CA LEU A 144 3.01 0.66 3.71
C LEU A 144 4.09 0.43 2.66
N TYR A 145 4.27 -0.82 2.24
CA TYR A 145 5.11 -1.20 1.10
C TYR A 145 4.26 -1.70 -0.08
N LEU A 146 4.35 -1.02 -1.22
CA LEU A 146 3.70 -1.43 -2.46
C LEU A 146 4.75 -1.93 -3.47
N SER A 147 4.54 -3.11 -4.02
CA SER A 147 5.43 -3.67 -5.03
C SER A 147 4.70 -4.50 -6.06
N SER A 148 5.25 -4.61 -7.26
CA SER A 148 4.80 -5.60 -8.25
C SER A 148 5.37 -7.00 -8.00
N ASP A 149 6.18 -7.19 -6.95
CA ASP A 149 6.87 -8.44 -6.64
C ASP A 149 6.27 -9.11 -5.40
N ALA A 150 5.59 -10.24 -5.61
CA ALA A 150 4.86 -10.95 -4.57
C ALA A 150 5.75 -11.60 -3.51
N GLU A 151 6.98 -12.00 -3.85
CA GLU A 151 7.91 -12.61 -2.90
C GLU A 151 8.41 -11.57 -1.90
N LYS A 152 8.76 -10.37 -2.42
CA LYS A 152 9.18 -9.24 -1.57
C LYS A 152 8.06 -8.76 -0.67
N VAL A 153 6.83 -8.72 -1.17
CA VAL A 153 5.64 -8.36 -0.37
C VAL A 153 5.42 -9.38 0.74
N SER A 154 5.49 -10.68 0.43
CA SER A 154 5.32 -11.74 1.42
C SER A 154 6.37 -11.64 2.52
N GLY A 155 7.63 -11.44 2.16
CA GLY A 155 8.71 -11.26 3.15
C GLY A 155 8.55 -9.98 3.99
N ALA A 156 7.98 -8.91 3.44
CA ALA A 156 7.66 -7.71 4.23
C ALA A 156 6.53 -7.97 5.25
N ILE A 157 5.47 -8.68 4.86
CA ILE A 157 4.37 -9.07 5.77
C ILE A 157 4.87 -9.97 6.89
N GLU A 158 5.72 -10.97 6.59
CA GLU A 158 6.30 -11.88 7.60
C GLU A 158 7.09 -11.13 8.67
N GLU A 159 7.63 -9.97 8.31
CA GLU A 159 8.43 -9.11 9.16
C GLU A 159 7.64 -7.97 9.81
N GLY A 160 6.30 -8.04 9.75
CA GLY A 160 5.37 -7.12 10.40
C GLY A 160 5.18 -5.78 9.68
N ILE A 161 5.62 -5.66 8.43
CA ILE A 161 5.43 -4.46 7.61
C ILE A 161 4.16 -4.65 6.77
N ALA A 162 3.23 -3.69 6.85
CA ALA A 162 2.06 -3.69 5.97
C ALA A 162 2.52 -3.60 4.51
N ALA A 163 2.14 -4.59 3.69
CA ALA A 163 2.57 -4.65 2.30
C ALA A 163 1.51 -5.26 1.40
N ALA A 164 1.56 -4.93 0.12
CA ALA A 164 0.68 -5.53 -0.88
C ALA A 164 1.32 -5.58 -2.27
N THR A 165 0.99 -6.64 -3.02
CA THR A 165 1.37 -6.80 -4.42
C THR A 165 0.40 -6.04 -5.29
N ILE A 166 0.85 -4.98 -5.96
CA ILE A 166 -0.02 -4.13 -6.78
C ILE A 166 -0.15 -4.68 -8.21
N PHE A 167 -1.36 -4.57 -8.76
CA PHE A 167 -1.67 -4.99 -10.11
C PHE A 167 -2.32 -3.85 -10.90
N SER A 168 -1.86 -3.68 -12.13
CA SER A 168 -2.49 -2.78 -13.09
C SER A 168 -3.87 -3.32 -13.50
N PRO A 169 -4.88 -2.44 -13.66
CA PRO A 169 -6.18 -2.84 -14.16
C PRO A 169 -6.12 -3.22 -15.65
N SER A 170 -7.11 -3.98 -16.12
CA SER A 170 -7.23 -4.35 -17.55
C SER A 170 -7.76 -3.20 -18.42
N LYS A 171 -8.35 -2.18 -17.77
CA LYS A 171 -8.89 -0.96 -18.38
C LYS A 171 -8.63 0.20 -17.43
N ASP A 172 -8.14 1.33 -17.94
CA ASP A 172 -7.90 2.49 -17.08
C ASP A 172 -9.21 3.20 -16.76
N LEU A 173 -9.48 3.35 -15.46
CA LEU A 173 -10.58 4.15 -14.96
C LEU A 173 -10.02 5.43 -14.35
N GLU A 174 -10.59 6.56 -14.73
CA GLU A 174 -10.23 7.84 -14.13
C GLU A 174 -10.57 7.85 -12.63
N VAL A 175 -9.56 8.19 -11.82
CA VAL A 175 -9.65 8.34 -10.36
C VAL A 175 -9.74 9.83 -9.99
N SER A 176 -10.10 10.14 -8.74
CA SER A 176 -10.27 11.54 -8.33
C SER A 176 -8.94 12.26 -8.12
N GLU A 177 -8.73 13.38 -8.81
CA GLU A 177 -7.57 14.25 -8.55
C GLU A 177 -7.66 15.05 -7.24
N LYS A 178 -8.86 15.16 -6.65
CA LYS A 178 -9.12 16.00 -5.46
C LYS A 178 -9.08 15.23 -4.14
N GLN A 179 -9.23 13.91 -4.19
CA GLN A 179 -9.35 13.03 -3.03
C GLN A 179 -8.53 11.78 -3.22
N LEU A 180 -7.66 11.47 -2.26
CA LEU A 180 -7.14 10.14 -2.03
C LEU A 180 -8.28 9.22 -1.58
N ARG A 181 -8.53 8.15 -2.34
CA ARG A 181 -9.55 7.14 -2.04
C ARG A 181 -8.89 5.79 -1.85
N VAL A 182 -9.01 5.21 -0.67
CA VAL A 182 -8.39 3.93 -0.31
C VAL A 182 -9.46 2.95 0.14
N ALA A 183 -9.61 1.84 -0.58
CA ALA A 183 -10.56 0.80 -0.25
C ALA A 183 -9.86 -0.42 0.34
N PHE A 184 -10.47 -1.03 1.34
CA PHE A 184 -9.94 -2.20 2.04
C PHE A 184 -11.01 -3.28 2.13
N ASP A 185 -10.61 -4.53 1.93
CA ASP A 185 -11.35 -5.63 2.56
C ASP A 185 -11.20 -5.58 4.09
N GLY A 186 -12.13 -6.24 4.78
CA GLY A 186 -12.11 -6.40 6.23
C GLY A 186 -11.17 -7.52 6.66
N ASP A 187 -11.62 -8.75 6.52
CA ASP A 187 -10.93 -9.94 7.03
C ASP A 187 -9.61 -10.18 6.31
N ALA A 188 -8.59 -10.69 7.02
CA ALA A 188 -7.22 -10.89 6.54
C ALA A 188 -6.51 -9.66 5.92
N VAL A 189 -7.10 -8.46 6.03
CA VAL A 189 -6.52 -7.19 5.58
C VAL A 189 -6.47 -6.20 6.74
N LEU A 190 -7.63 -5.73 7.22
CA LEU A 190 -7.74 -4.85 8.38
C LEU A 190 -7.87 -5.64 9.68
N PHE A 191 -8.61 -6.75 9.63
CA PHE A 191 -8.77 -7.71 10.71
C PHE A 191 -7.91 -8.94 10.45
N SER A 192 -7.68 -9.74 11.48
CA SER A 192 -7.02 -11.04 11.34
C SER A 192 -7.86 -12.02 10.50
N ASP A 193 -7.31 -13.19 10.22
CA ASP A 193 -7.99 -14.27 9.51
C ASP A 193 -8.85 -15.18 10.43
N GLU A 194 -9.08 -14.78 11.69
CA GLU A 194 -9.93 -15.50 12.68
C GLU A 194 -11.26 -15.96 12.08
N SER A 195 -11.98 -15.05 11.42
CA SER A 195 -13.28 -15.35 10.81
C SER A 195 -13.18 -16.35 9.67
N GLU A 196 -12.13 -16.27 8.85
CA GLU A 196 -11.90 -17.22 7.76
C GLU A 196 -11.58 -18.63 8.29
N GLN A 197 -10.80 -18.71 9.37
CA GLN A 197 -10.49 -19.97 10.04
C GLN A 197 -11.75 -20.67 10.55
N ILE A 198 -12.68 -19.92 11.18
CA ILE A 198 -13.95 -20.46 11.65
C ILE A 198 -14.80 -20.98 10.48
N VAL A 199 -14.94 -20.19 9.41
CA VAL A 199 -15.72 -20.61 8.23
C VAL A 199 -15.15 -21.89 7.61
N LYS A 200 -13.82 -21.99 7.48
CA LYS A 200 -13.16 -23.19 6.93
C LYS A 200 -13.29 -24.43 7.82
N ALA A 201 -13.26 -24.24 9.15
CA ALA A 201 -13.34 -25.35 10.11
C ALA A 201 -14.78 -25.81 10.39
N HIS A 202 -15.73 -24.87 10.40
CA HIS A 202 -17.06 -25.09 10.99
C HIS A 202 -18.24 -24.59 10.13
N GLY A 203 -17.97 -23.96 8.98
CA GLY A 203 -19.01 -23.45 8.08
C GLY A 203 -19.61 -22.11 8.51
N LEU A 204 -20.58 -21.63 7.71
CA LEU A 204 -21.15 -20.29 7.84
C LEU A 204 -22.08 -20.12 9.05
N ASP A 205 -22.81 -21.17 9.43
CA ASP A 205 -23.74 -21.10 10.57
C ASP A 205 -22.99 -20.85 11.88
N MET A 206 -21.93 -21.64 12.11
CA MET A 206 -21.04 -21.46 13.27
C MET A 206 -20.32 -20.10 13.26
N PHE A 207 -19.97 -19.60 12.07
CA PHE A 207 -19.43 -18.25 11.94
C PHE A 207 -20.45 -17.18 12.39
N PHE A 208 -21.72 -17.27 11.98
CA PHE A 208 -22.73 -16.30 12.40
C PHE A 208 -23.03 -16.36 13.90
N GLU A 209 -23.08 -17.56 14.48
CA GLU A 209 -23.23 -17.72 15.93
C GLU A 209 -22.04 -17.12 16.69
N HIS A 210 -20.82 -17.37 16.20
CA HIS A 210 -19.61 -16.78 16.77
C HIS A 210 -19.63 -15.25 16.71
N GLU A 211 -19.95 -14.67 15.54
CA GLU A 211 -20.00 -13.21 15.37
C GLU A 211 -21.05 -12.56 16.28
N LYS A 212 -22.20 -13.22 16.49
CA LYS A 212 -23.24 -12.74 17.40
C LYS A 212 -22.79 -12.81 18.86
N ALA A 213 -22.15 -13.91 19.27
CA ALA A 213 -21.66 -14.09 20.64
C ALA A 213 -20.50 -13.13 20.96
N HIS A 214 -19.66 -12.81 19.98
CA HIS A 214 -18.49 -11.95 20.11
C HIS A 214 -18.70 -10.53 19.58
N GLU A 215 -19.94 -10.08 19.36
CA GLU A 215 -20.23 -8.80 18.71
C GLU A 215 -19.56 -7.58 19.38
N ASN A 216 -19.40 -7.62 20.70
CA ASN A 216 -18.76 -6.56 21.48
C ASN A 216 -17.25 -6.78 21.74
N ASN A 217 -16.70 -7.90 21.27
CA ASN A 217 -15.29 -8.24 21.39
C ASN A 217 -14.59 -7.81 20.09
N PRO A 218 -13.64 -6.86 20.14
CA PRO A 218 -12.94 -6.42 18.93
C PRO A 218 -12.30 -7.60 18.17
N LEU A 219 -12.34 -7.55 16.84
CA LEU A 219 -11.58 -8.47 16.00
C LEU A 219 -10.08 -8.24 16.21
N ALA A 220 -9.28 -9.30 16.15
CA ALA A 220 -7.83 -9.16 16.17
C ALA A 220 -7.34 -8.39 14.93
N GLN A 221 -6.19 -7.74 15.05
CA GLN A 221 -5.67 -6.86 14.01
C GLN A 221 -5.07 -7.62 12.82
N GLY A 222 -5.37 -7.13 11.62
CA GLY A 222 -4.74 -7.56 10.37
C GLY A 222 -3.49 -6.74 10.02
N PRO A 223 -2.79 -7.10 8.94
CA PRO A 223 -1.52 -6.49 8.56
C PRO A 223 -1.63 -5.02 8.17
N LEU A 224 -2.78 -4.56 7.65
CA LEU A 224 -2.94 -3.17 7.16
C LEU A 224 -3.58 -2.23 8.19
N LYS A 225 -3.89 -2.70 9.41
CA LYS A 225 -4.48 -1.86 10.46
C LYS A 225 -3.65 -0.60 10.72
N GLY A 226 -2.33 -0.73 10.88
CA GLY A 226 -1.46 0.41 11.18
C GLY A 226 -1.45 1.47 10.07
N PHE A 227 -1.60 1.06 8.81
CA PHE A 227 -1.74 2.00 7.70
C PHE A 227 -3.09 2.74 7.73
N LEU A 228 -4.19 2.04 8.05
CA LEU A 228 -5.49 2.69 8.24
C LEU A 228 -5.49 3.67 9.43
N GLU A 229 -4.81 3.34 10.53
CA GLU A 229 -4.58 4.26 11.67
C GLU A 229 -3.82 5.51 11.24
N ALA A 230 -2.80 5.39 10.40
CA ALA A 230 -2.08 6.52 9.84
C ALA A 230 -2.98 7.42 8.96
N LEU A 231 -3.82 6.84 8.10
CA LEU A 231 -4.81 7.59 7.33
C LEU A 231 -5.83 8.30 8.24
N GLY A 232 -6.37 7.59 9.23
CA GLY A 232 -7.33 8.15 10.20
C GLY A 232 -6.73 9.29 11.03
N LYS A 233 -5.44 9.20 11.39
CA LYS A 233 -4.71 10.29 12.05
C LYS A 233 -4.67 11.55 11.19
N LEU A 234 -4.37 11.43 9.90
CA LEU A 234 -4.38 12.57 8.98
C LEU A 234 -5.79 13.11 8.73
N GLN A 235 -6.80 12.24 8.60
CA GLN A 235 -8.21 12.65 8.48
C GLN A 235 -8.62 13.56 9.65
N LYS A 236 -8.26 13.19 10.88
CA LYS A 236 -8.55 13.98 12.09
C LYS A 236 -7.94 15.39 12.04
N LYS A 237 -6.80 15.59 11.36
CA LYS A 237 -6.21 16.93 11.17
C LYS A 237 -7.06 17.83 10.27
N PHE A 238 -7.78 17.27 9.30
CA PHE A 238 -8.74 18.03 8.51
C PHE A 238 -10.02 18.29 9.31
N TYR A 239 -10.45 17.31 10.11
CA TYR A 239 -11.67 17.43 10.93
C TYR A 239 -11.55 18.53 11.98
N SER A 240 -10.38 18.67 12.62
CA SER A 240 -10.11 19.75 13.59
C SER A 240 -10.10 21.15 12.97
N LYS A 241 -10.03 21.26 11.63
CA LYS A 241 -10.22 22.53 10.87
C LYS A 241 -11.64 22.71 10.35
N GLY A 242 -12.59 21.86 10.76
CA GLY A 242 -13.97 21.88 10.26
C GLY A 242 -14.15 21.28 8.86
N LEU A 243 -13.10 20.70 8.27
CA LEU A 243 -13.11 20.18 6.89
C LEU A 243 -13.48 18.69 6.82
N ARG A 244 -14.43 18.25 7.64
CA ARG A 244 -14.81 16.82 7.69
C ARG A 244 -15.37 16.31 6.37
N MET A 245 -16.32 17.05 5.79
CA MET A 245 -16.97 16.66 4.53
C MET A 245 -16.07 16.85 3.30
N GLU A 246 -15.11 17.78 3.40
CA GLU A 246 -14.16 18.13 2.35
C GLU A 246 -12.80 17.44 2.50
N CYS A 247 -12.69 16.51 3.46
CA CYS A 247 -11.45 15.81 3.73
C CYS A 247 -10.93 15.15 2.44
N PRO A 248 -9.65 15.41 2.07
CA PRO A 248 -9.08 14.87 0.85
C PRO A 248 -8.71 13.39 0.99
N ILE A 249 -8.87 12.78 2.17
CA ILE A 249 -8.66 11.35 2.39
C ILE A 249 -10.02 10.71 2.64
N ARG A 250 -10.36 9.70 1.85
CA ARG A 250 -11.57 8.88 1.98
C ARG A 250 -11.21 7.42 2.11
N THR A 251 -11.73 6.76 3.14
CA THR A 251 -11.50 5.34 3.39
C THR A 251 -12.78 4.53 3.24
N TYR A 252 -12.67 3.36 2.61
CA TYR A 252 -13.80 2.49 2.32
C TYR A 252 -13.56 1.10 2.89
N LEU A 253 -14.52 0.57 3.64
CA LEU A 253 -14.59 -0.85 3.96
C LEU A 253 -15.45 -1.54 2.89
N VAL A 254 -14.89 -2.46 2.12
CA VAL A 254 -15.59 -3.22 1.07
C VAL A 254 -15.48 -4.71 1.39
N THR A 255 -16.45 -5.23 2.14
CA THR A 255 -16.35 -6.56 2.76
C THR A 255 -17.44 -7.53 2.27
N ALA A 256 -17.08 -8.80 2.15
CA ALA A 256 -18.02 -9.89 1.87
C ALA A 256 -18.96 -10.19 3.05
N ARG A 257 -18.69 -9.64 4.25
CA ARG A 257 -19.57 -9.77 5.43
C ARG A 257 -20.98 -9.27 5.13
N SER A 258 -21.95 -9.89 5.79
CA SER A 258 -23.34 -9.43 5.78
C SER A 258 -23.53 -8.34 6.83
N ALA A 259 -24.24 -7.27 6.47
CA ALA A 259 -24.52 -6.17 7.40
C ALA A 259 -25.28 -6.65 8.64
N ALA A 260 -26.25 -7.56 8.45
CA ALA A 260 -27.19 -7.98 9.49
C ALA A 260 -26.59 -9.03 10.46
N SER A 261 -25.72 -9.91 9.98
CA SER A 261 -25.24 -11.06 10.78
C SER A 261 -23.80 -10.95 11.26
N SER A 262 -22.93 -10.23 10.56
CA SER A 262 -21.49 -10.14 10.90
C SER A 262 -20.88 -8.74 10.77
N GLY A 263 -21.66 -7.74 10.35
CA GLY A 263 -21.17 -6.39 10.13
C GLY A 263 -21.00 -5.55 11.40
N ALA A 264 -21.83 -5.80 12.42
CA ALA A 264 -21.81 -5.03 13.65
C ALA A 264 -20.46 -5.11 14.39
N ARG A 265 -19.88 -6.32 14.53
CA ARG A 265 -18.56 -6.53 15.16
C ARG A 265 -17.46 -5.79 14.41
N ALA A 266 -17.47 -5.81 13.08
CA ALA A 266 -16.49 -5.11 12.26
C ALA A 266 -16.54 -3.58 12.48
N LEU A 267 -17.73 -2.99 12.46
CA LEU A 267 -17.91 -1.55 12.72
C LEU A 267 -17.54 -1.16 14.15
N LYS A 268 -17.92 -1.98 15.14
CA LYS A 268 -17.55 -1.77 16.55
C LYS A 268 -16.04 -1.84 16.76
N THR A 269 -15.35 -2.72 16.04
CA THR A 269 -13.89 -2.86 16.05
C THR A 269 -13.21 -1.61 15.48
N LEU A 270 -13.62 -1.14 14.30
CA LEU A 270 -13.07 0.10 13.72
C LEU A 270 -13.27 1.29 14.67
N ARG A 271 -14.46 1.40 15.26
CA ARG A 271 -14.75 2.45 16.25
C ARG A 271 -13.89 2.34 17.50
N SER A 272 -13.61 1.14 18.02
CA SER A 272 -12.76 0.98 19.21
C SER A 272 -11.29 1.33 18.94
N TRP A 273 -10.85 1.21 17.68
CA TRP A 273 -9.56 1.75 17.21
C TRP A 273 -9.58 3.27 16.97
N GLY A 274 -10.72 3.93 17.20
CA GLY A 274 -10.89 5.36 16.94
C GLY A 274 -10.85 5.70 15.46
N LEU A 275 -11.17 4.74 14.59
CA LEU A 275 -11.23 4.88 13.14
C LEU A 275 -12.67 5.15 12.69
N GLU A 276 -12.84 6.18 11.90
CA GLU A 276 -14.13 6.61 11.38
C GLU A 276 -14.12 6.41 9.86
N THR A 277 -14.29 5.16 9.43
CA THR A 277 -14.37 4.83 8.00
C THR A 277 -15.52 5.61 7.35
N ASP A 278 -15.23 6.27 6.23
CA ASP A 278 -16.20 7.15 5.56
C ASP A 278 -17.41 6.38 5.01
N GLU A 279 -17.14 5.24 4.38
CA GLU A 279 -18.16 4.40 3.76
C GLU A 279 -17.86 2.92 4.04
N ALA A 280 -18.87 2.17 4.50
CA ALA A 280 -18.79 0.74 4.73
C ALA A 280 -19.84 0.02 3.87
N LEU A 281 -19.36 -0.83 2.98
CA LEU A 281 -20.14 -1.59 2.03
C LEU A 281 -20.07 -3.07 2.42
N PHE A 282 -21.22 -3.62 2.81
CA PHE A 282 -21.41 -5.01 3.21
C PHE A 282 -22.09 -5.76 2.08
N LEU A 283 -21.37 -6.70 1.46
CA LEU A 283 -21.81 -7.31 0.22
C LEU A 283 -22.52 -8.65 0.42
N ALA A 284 -22.45 -9.25 1.62
CA ALA A 284 -23.04 -10.57 1.90
C ALA A 284 -22.66 -11.62 0.83
N GLY A 285 -21.39 -11.63 0.42
CA GLY A 285 -20.85 -12.53 -0.63
C GLY A 285 -21.01 -12.05 -2.07
N ALA A 286 -21.71 -10.93 -2.33
CA ALA A 286 -21.80 -10.38 -3.68
C ALA A 286 -20.43 -9.90 -4.22
N PRO A 287 -20.22 -9.89 -5.54
CA PRO A 287 -18.95 -9.42 -6.13
C PRO A 287 -18.63 -7.96 -5.79
N LYS A 288 -17.36 -7.69 -5.44
CA LYS A 288 -16.86 -6.34 -5.08
C LYS A 288 -16.70 -5.39 -6.27
N GLY A 289 -16.37 -5.94 -7.45
CA GLY A 289 -16.04 -5.19 -8.67
C GLY A 289 -17.02 -4.06 -9.05
N PRO A 290 -18.35 -4.30 -9.10
CA PRO A 290 -19.33 -3.26 -9.42
C PRO A 290 -19.29 -2.04 -8.50
N LEU A 291 -19.09 -2.24 -7.19
CA LEU A 291 -18.99 -1.16 -6.21
C LEU A 291 -17.65 -0.44 -6.32
N LEU A 292 -16.55 -1.18 -6.54
CA LEU A 292 -15.23 -0.59 -6.76
C LEU A 292 -15.21 0.32 -8.00
N LYS A 293 -15.89 -0.08 -9.08
CA LYS A 293 -16.09 0.76 -10.27
C LYS A 293 -16.83 2.07 -9.97
N LYS A 294 -17.76 2.06 -9.01
CA LYS A 294 -18.49 3.25 -8.56
C LYS A 294 -17.62 4.14 -7.67
N ILE A 295 -16.87 3.54 -6.75
CA ILE A 295 -15.98 4.24 -5.79
C ILE A 295 -14.80 4.89 -6.53
N ARG A 296 -14.26 4.22 -7.55
CA ARG A 296 -13.04 4.61 -8.27
C ARG A 296 -11.87 4.86 -7.30
N PRO A 297 -11.50 3.87 -6.46
CA PRO A 297 -10.42 4.09 -5.50
C PRO A 297 -9.08 4.19 -6.22
N HIS A 298 -8.13 4.87 -5.60
CA HIS A 298 -6.74 4.90 -6.08
C HIS A 298 -6.07 3.54 -5.88
N ILE A 299 -6.50 2.81 -4.85
CA ILE A 299 -6.03 1.46 -4.56
C ILE A 299 -7.10 0.73 -3.74
N PHE A 300 -7.29 -0.55 -4.06
CA PHE A 300 -8.13 -1.48 -3.32
C PHE A 300 -7.27 -2.65 -2.79
N PHE A 301 -7.33 -2.91 -1.48
CA PHE A 301 -6.60 -4.00 -0.83
C PHE A 301 -7.51 -5.19 -0.53
N ASP A 302 -7.06 -6.38 -0.90
CA ASP A 302 -7.79 -7.64 -0.66
C ASP A 302 -6.80 -8.80 -0.50
N ASP A 303 -7.10 -9.78 0.35
CA ASP A 303 -6.25 -10.96 0.53
C ASP A 303 -6.54 -12.07 -0.50
N GLN A 304 -7.66 -11.99 -1.22
CA GLN A 304 -8.08 -13.02 -2.16
C GLN A 304 -7.86 -12.58 -3.60
N MET A 305 -7.01 -13.33 -4.33
CA MET A 305 -6.77 -13.06 -5.75
C MET A 305 -8.03 -13.04 -6.61
N PHE A 306 -9.09 -13.78 -6.26
CA PHE A 306 -10.37 -13.73 -6.98
C PHE A 306 -11.00 -12.33 -6.94
N HIS A 307 -10.96 -11.65 -5.79
CA HIS A 307 -11.45 -10.29 -5.66
C HIS A 307 -10.52 -9.27 -6.33
N VAL A 308 -9.20 -9.49 -6.28
CA VAL A 308 -8.20 -8.68 -6.99
C VAL A 308 -8.44 -8.72 -8.50
N GLU A 309 -8.64 -9.90 -9.09
CA GLU A 309 -8.93 -10.03 -10.52
C GLU A 309 -10.27 -9.39 -10.90
N GLY A 310 -11.33 -9.62 -10.12
CA GLY A 310 -12.63 -8.97 -10.36
C GLY A 310 -12.58 -7.44 -10.27
N ALA A 311 -11.69 -6.87 -9.44
CA ALA A 311 -11.45 -5.43 -9.38
C ALA A 311 -10.69 -4.92 -10.62
N LYS A 312 -9.66 -5.65 -11.06
CA LYS A 312 -8.87 -5.30 -12.26
C LYS A 312 -9.71 -5.30 -13.54
N GLU A 313 -10.59 -6.29 -13.70
CA GLU A 313 -11.53 -6.37 -14.83
C GLU A 313 -12.47 -5.16 -14.90
N MET A 314 -12.81 -4.62 -13.72
CA MET A 314 -13.69 -3.46 -13.57
C MET A 314 -12.95 -2.11 -13.62
N GLY A 315 -11.64 -2.14 -13.88
CA GLY A 315 -10.80 -0.97 -14.06
C GLY A 315 -10.23 -0.37 -12.78
N THR A 316 -10.24 -1.12 -11.68
CA THR A 316 -9.72 -0.67 -10.39
C THR A 316 -8.30 -1.18 -10.18
N VAL A 317 -7.39 -0.30 -9.74
CA VAL A 317 -6.06 -0.71 -9.24
C VAL A 317 -6.26 -1.51 -7.97
N ALA A 318 -5.84 -2.78 -7.99
CA ALA A 318 -6.02 -3.71 -6.88
C ALA A 318 -4.66 -4.19 -6.38
N ALA A 319 -4.58 -4.44 -5.07
CA ALA A 319 -3.37 -4.85 -4.40
C ALA A 319 -3.65 -6.05 -3.49
N HIS A 320 -2.94 -7.15 -3.75
CA HIS A 320 -3.10 -8.40 -3.02
C HIS A 320 -2.28 -8.37 -1.73
N VAL A 321 -2.92 -8.67 -0.60
CA VAL A 321 -2.29 -8.80 0.71
C VAL A 321 -2.09 -10.29 1.01
N PRO A 322 -0.89 -10.88 0.84
CA PRO A 322 -0.66 -12.30 1.08
C PRO A 322 -0.60 -12.61 2.59
N TYR A 323 -1.75 -12.54 3.27
CA TYR A 323 -1.92 -12.81 4.69
C TYR A 323 -3.04 -13.84 4.93
N GLY A 324 -2.94 -14.56 6.05
CA GLY A 324 -3.97 -15.49 6.51
C GLY A 324 -3.85 -16.94 5.98
N VAL A 325 -4.72 -17.81 6.51
CA VAL A 325 -4.77 -19.24 6.17
C VAL A 325 -5.07 -19.52 4.69
N ALA A 326 -5.68 -18.59 3.96
CA ALA A 326 -5.88 -18.66 2.52
C ALA A 326 -4.57 -18.86 1.74
N GLN A 327 -3.46 -18.33 2.24
CA GLN A 327 -2.19 -18.30 1.51
C GLN A 327 -1.37 -19.58 1.70
N LYS A 328 -1.57 -20.31 2.81
CA LYS A 328 -0.76 -21.49 3.17
C LYS A 328 -0.92 -22.67 2.21
N HIS A 329 -2.03 -22.75 1.49
CA HIS A 329 -2.32 -23.84 0.55
C HIS A 329 -1.69 -23.64 -0.84
N LYS A 330 -1.02 -22.51 -1.09
CA LYS A 330 -0.39 -22.18 -2.38
C LYS A 330 1.14 -22.23 -2.39
N ARG A 331 1.81 -22.48 -1.25
CA ARG A 331 3.26 -22.73 -1.25
C ARG A 331 3.50 -24.17 -1.71
N PRO A 332 4.15 -24.41 -2.86
CA PRO A 332 4.72 -25.73 -3.12
C PRO A 332 5.69 -26.03 -1.98
N LEU A 333 5.63 -27.23 -1.43
CA LEU A 333 6.66 -27.75 -0.52
C LEU A 333 8.01 -27.60 -1.24
N GLN A 334 8.83 -26.62 -0.84
CA GLN A 334 10.24 -26.65 -1.20
C GLN A 334 10.81 -27.92 -0.59
N GLU A 335 11.13 -28.89 -1.43
CA GLU A 335 11.81 -30.11 -1.05
C GLU A 335 13.07 -29.73 -0.27
N LYS A 336 13.10 -30.09 1.02
CA LYS A 336 14.32 -30.05 1.81
C LYS A 336 15.32 -30.98 1.13
N GLN A 337 16.36 -30.42 0.52
CA GLN A 337 17.53 -31.20 0.14
C GLN A 337 18.08 -31.92 1.38
N PRO A 338 18.35 -33.23 1.30
CA PRO A 338 18.91 -33.95 2.43
C PRO A 338 20.31 -33.40 2.73
N GLN A 339 20.52 -33.01 3.99
CA GLN A 339 21.85 -32.73 4.51
C GLN A 339 22.68 -34.01 4.41
N ASN A 340 23.67 -34.02 3.51
CA ASN A 340 24.72 -35.02 3.51
C ASN A 340 25.53 -34.87 4.80
N SER A 341 25.32 -35.79 5.73
CA SER A 341 26.22 -36.04 6.85
C SER A 341 27.52 -36.65 6.32
N LYS A 342 28.65 -36.02 6.64
CA LYS A 342 29.98 -36.62 6.53
C LYS A 342 30.19 -37.68 7.59
#